data_AF-A0A8T1K5J5-F1
#
_entry.id   AF-A0A8T1K5J5-F1
#
_cell.length_a   1.000
_cell.length_b   1.000
_cell.length_c   1.000
_cell.angle_alpha   90.00
_cell.angle_beta   90.00
_cell.angle_gamma   90.00
#
_symmetry.space_group_name_H-M   'P 1'
#
loop_
_entity.id
_entity.type
_entity.pdbx_description
1 polymer ?
#
loop_
_entity_poly.entity_id
_entity_poly.type
_entity_poly.pdbx_seq_one_letter_code
_entity_poly.pdbx_strand_id
1 'polypeptide(L)' 'MPRWSVRTIILYQKKHGHSTLSRRPCRPRITDLRHDRRIVREVEKNRFVSAAVLAAQVSKEIA' A
#
# COMPACT_ATOMS: atom_id res chain seq x y z
N MET A 1 22.50 -0.78 -5.33
CA MET A 1 23.00 -0.25 -6.63
C MET A 1 22.04 0.78 -7.16
N PRO A 2 22.49 2.01 -7.49
CA PRO A 2 21.64 2.98 -8.16
C PRO A 2 21.28 2.42 -9.55
N ARG A 3 19.97 2.33 -9.86
CA ARG A 3 19.46 1.63 -11.05
C ARG A 3 18.97 2.60 -12.12
N TRP A 4 19.88 3.42 -12.63
CA TRP A 4 19.56 4.45 -13.64
C TRP A 4 20.33 4.27 -14.95
N SER A 5 21.27 3.31 -15.01
CA SER A 5 22.11 3.09 -16.19
C SER A 5 21.69 1.85 -16.99
N VAL A 6 21.82 1.92 -18.31
CA VAL A 6 21.57 0.80 -19.23
C VAL A 6 22.36 -0.45 -18.82
N ARG A 7 23.62 -0.27 -18.41
CA ARG A 7 24.49 -1.36 -17.95
C ARG A 7 23.90 -2.12 -16.76
N THR A 8 23.33 -1.40 -15.79
CA THR A 8 22.70 -2.03 -14.62
C THR A 8 21.42 -2.81 -14.96
N ILE A 9 20.67 -2.37 -15.97
CA ILE A 9 19.47 -3.07 -16.45
C ILE A 9 19.87 -4.40 -17.13
N ILE A 10 20.87 -4.37 -18.00
CA ILE A 10 21.35 -5.57 -18.72
C ILE A 10 21.89 -6.63 -17.74
N LEU A 11 22.70 -6.20 -16.75
CA LEU A 11 23.21 -7.11 -15.72
C LEU A 11 22.07 -7.76 -14.91
N TYR A 12 21.04 -6.97 -14.57
CA TYR A 12 19.88 -7.49 -13.84
C TYR A 12 19.09 -8.50 -14.67
N GLN A 13 18.83 -8.20 -15.95
CA GLN A 13 18.17 -9.11 -16.88
C GLN A 13 18.94 -10.44 -17.01
N LYS A 14 20.26 -10.40 -17.17
CA LYS A 14 21.09 -11.63 -17.27
C LYS A 14 21.02 -12.49 -16.01
N LYS A 15 20.92 -11.86 -14.83
CA LYS A 15 20.89 -12.57 -13.55
C LYS A 15 19.51 -13.16 -13.23
N HIS A 16 18.44 -12.44 -13.56
CA HIS A 16 17.08 -12.76 -13.09
C HIS A 16 16.13 -13.23 -14.20
N GLY A 17 16.51 -13.11 -15.48
CA GLY A 17 15.65 -13.47 -16.61
C GLY A 17 14.55 -12.45 -16.92
N HIS A 18 14.47 -11.35 -16.15
CA HIS A 18 13.52 -10.26 -16.38
C HIS A 18 14.09 -8.91 -15.93
N SER A 19 13.52 -7.84 -16.48
CA SER A 19 13.91 -6.45 -16.23
C SER A 19 12.89 -5.72 -15.35
N THR A 20 11.77 -6.38 -15.03
CA THR A 20 10.76 -5.87 -14.11
C THR A 20 11.33 -5.81 -12.70
N LEU A 21 11.28 -4.62 -12.11
CA LEU A 21 11.75 -4.37 -10.77
C LEU A 21 10.57 -4.39 -9.80
N SER A 22 10.72 -5.03 -8.65
CA SER A 22 9.77 -4.87 -7.55
C SER A 22 9.75 -3.40 -7.11
N ARG A 23 8.54 -2.87 -6.86
CA ARG A 23 8.39 -1.53 -6.26
C ARG A 23 9.15 -1.51 -4.93
N ARG A 24 9.88 -0.42 -4.68
CA ARG A 24 10.49 -0.20 -3.37
C ARG A 24 9.38 -0.25 -2.30
N PRO A 25 9.60 -0.90 -1.16
CA PRO A 25 8.63 -0.87 -0.09
C PRO A 25 8.46 0.58 0.37
N CYS A 26 7.23 1.10 0.22
CA CYS A 26 6.84 2.39 0.81
C CYS A 26 6.62 2.22 2.31
N ARG A 27 6.15 3.29 2.99
CA ARG A 27 5.71 3.24 4.38
C ARG A 27 4.80 2.00 4.60
N PRO A 28 5.04 1.20 5.64
CA PRO A 28 4.20 0.05 5.95
C PRO A 28 2.76 0.48 6.16
N ARG A 29 1.82 -0.35 5.70
CA ARG A 29 0.39 -0.12 5.92
C ARG A 29 0.08 -0.29 7.40
N ILE A 30 -0.70 0.65 7.93
CA ILE A 30 -1.21 0.60 9.31
C ILE A 30 -2.52 -0.21 9.34
N THR A 31 -3.30 -0.18 8.26
CA THR A 31 -4.59 -0.87 8.16
C THR A 31 -4.46 -2.21 7.44
N ASP A 32 -5.21 -3.20 7.94
CA ASP A 32 -5.44 -4.46 7.23
C ASP A 32 -6.61 -4.36 6.24
N LEU A 33 -6.66 -5.32 5.32
CA LEU A 33 -7.69 -5.42 4.28
C LEU A 33 -9.13 -5.47 4.82
N ARG A 34 -9.33 -5.98 6.04
CA ARG A 34 -10.63 -5.98 6.72
C ARG A 34 -11.07 -4.56 7.11
N HIS A 35 -10.15 -3.77 7.65
CA HIS A 35 -10.40 -2.38 8.03
C HIS A 35 -10.71 -1.52 6.80
N ASP A 36 -9.94 -1.69 5.73
CA ASP A 36 -10.16 -0.97 4.47
C ASP A 36 -11.57 -1.25 3.91
N ARG A 37 -11.99 -2.52 3.86
CA ARG A 37 -13.34 -2.89 3.42
C ARG A 37 -14.44 -2.29 4.28
N ARG A 38 -14.21 -2.14 5.59
CA ARG A 38 -15.19 -1.55 6.51
C ARG A 38 -15.30 -0.04 6.33
N ILE A 39 -14.18 0.66 6.19
CA ILE A 39 -14.15 2.09 5.87
C ILE A 39 -14.95 2.34 4.58
N VAL A 40 -14.73 1.53 3.54
CA VAL A 40 -15.48 1.64 2.29
C VAL A 40 -16.99 1.45 2.53
N ARG A 41 -17.40 0.39 3.25
CA ARG A 41 -18.82 0.16 3.56
C ARG A 41 -19.48 1.30 4.33
N GLU A 42 -18.78 1.90 5.31
CA GLU A 42 -19.34 3.01 6.08
C GLU A 42 -19.44 4.29 5.26
N VAL A 43 -18.43 4.58 4.43
CA VAL A 43 -18.48 5.72 3.49
C VAL A 43 -19.57 5.52 2.42
N GLU A 44 -19.81 4.28 1.98
CA GLU A 44 -20.90 3.95 1.04
C GLU A 44 -22.28 4.17 1.66
N LYS A 45 -22.47 3.81 2.93
CA LYS A 45 -23.73 4.07 3.67
C LYS A 45 -23.95 5.56 3.92
N ASN A 46 -22.90 6.29 4.29
CA ASN A 46 -22.99 7.71 4.54
C ASN A 46 -21.72 8.43 4.04
N ARG A 47 -21.88 9.14 2.92
CA ARG A 47 -20.80 9.82 2.22
C ARG A 47 -20.27 11.06 2.95
N PHE A 48 -20.98 11.52 3.98
CA PHE A 48 -20.64 12.72 4.77
C PHE A 48 -20.02 12.39 6.13
N VAL A 49 -19.74 11.12 6.42
CA VAL A 49 -19.08 10.75 7.68
C VAL A 49 -17.68 11.36 7.72
N SER A 50 -17.35 12.00 8.84
CA SER A 50 -16.03 12.58 9.03
C SER A 50 -14.96 11.49 9.19
N ALA A 51 -13.75 11.77 8.68
CA ALA A 51 -12.62 10.85 8.82
C ALA A 51 -12.28 10.54 10.29
N ALA A 52 -12.49 11.50 11.20
CA ALA A 52 -12.25 11.31 12.63
C ALA A 52 -13.17 10.26 13.24
N VAL A 53 -14.45 10.24 12.85
CA VAL A 53 -15.42 9.23 13.31
C VAL A 53 -15.06 7.85 12.79
N LEU A 54 -14.67 7.74 11.51
CA LEU A 54 -14.22 6.48 10.92
C LEU A 54 -12.93 5.96 11.58
N ALA A 55 -11.96 6.83 11.83
CA ALA A 55 -10.73 6.47 12.51
C ALA A 55 -10.99 6.00 13.95
N ALA A 56 -11.86 6.69 14.70
CA ALA A 56 -12.21 6.30 16.07
C ALA A 56 -12.91 4.93 16.14
N GLN A 57 -13.74 4.58 15.15
CA GLN A 57 -14.36 3.25 15.05
C GLN A 57 -13.32 2.15 14.79
N VAL A 58 -12.33 2.41 13.92
CA VAL A 58 -11.26 1.46 13.59
C VAL A 58 -10.25 1.33 14.73
N SER A 59 -9.88 2.42 15.41
CA SER A 59 -8.89 2.41 16.49
C SER A 59 -9.35 1.68 17.76
N LYS A 60 -10.66 1.65 18.07
CA LYS A 60 -11.20 0.91 19.21
C LYS A 60 -10.99 -0.61 19.13
N GLU A 61 -10.71 -1.15 17.95
CA GLU A 61 -10.56 -2.59 17.72
C GLU A 61 -9.09 -3.04 17.61
N ILE A 62 -8.16 -2.09 17.53
CA ILE A 62 -6.71 -2.34 17.41
C ILE A 62 -6.01 -2.30 18.78
N ALA A 63 -6.66 -1.72 19.81
CA ALA A 63 -6.20 -1.70 21.20
C ALA A 63 -6.57 -3.00 21.94
#